data_AF-A0A7G6VSQ1-F1
#
_entry.id   AF-A0A7G6VSQ1-F1
#
_cell.length_a   1.000
_cell.length_b   1.000
_cell.length_c   1.000
_cell.angle_alpha   90.00
_cell.angle_beta   90.00
_cell.angle_gamma   90.00
#
_symmetry.space_group_name_H-M   'P 1'
#
loop_
_entity.id
_entity.type
_entity.pdbx_description
1 polymer ?
#
loop_
_entity_poly.entity_id
_entity_poly.type
_entity_poly.pdbx_seq_one_letter_code
_entity_poly.pdbx_strand_id
1 'polypeptide(L)'
;MSQTFEFYDARAREAAAEADQATLDNVRDRNLRAAKTWRGLADQARRVLAERNKAEQERVDRRKAEADEAEEAEEAEANGAE
;
A
#
# COMPACT_ATOMS: atom_id res chain seq x y z
N MET A 1 -0.04 2.90 15.81
CA MET A 1 -0.06 3.67 14.56
C MET A 1 1.11 3.19 13.71
N SER A 2 0.85 2.53 12.57
CA SER A 2 1.90 2.22 11.59
C SER A 2 2.31 3.51 10.88
N GLN A 3 3.60 3.70 10.64
CA GLN A 3 4.10 4.84 9.86
C GLN A 3 3.96 4.56 8.35
N THR A 4 4.01 5.60 7.53
CA THR A 4 3.76 5.49 6.08
C THR A 4 4.98 4.97 5.31
N PHE A 5 4.77 4.58 4.05
CA PHE A 5 5.86 4.20 3.14
C PHE A 5 6.92 5.32 3.04
N GLU A 6 6.47 6.57 2.89
CA GLU A 6 7.33 7.75 2.72
C GLU A 6 8.25 7.96 3.93
N PHE A 7 7.72 7.73 5.14
CA PHE A 7 8.51 7.82 6.36
C PHE A 7 9.65 6.79 6.36
N TYR A 8 9.33 5.51 6.12
CA TYR A 8 10.33 4.46 6.12
C TYR A 8 11.32 4.59 4.96
N ASP A 9 10.86 5.04 3.78
CA ASP A 9 11.71 5.29 2.63
C ASP A 9 12.70 6.44 2.89
N ALA A 10 12.25 7.53 3.52
CA ALA A 10 13.13 8.63 3.92
C ALA A 10 14.23 8.15 4.87
N ARG A 11 13.87 7.39 5.92
CA ARG A 11 14.85 6.81 6.87
C ARG A 11 15.82 5.84 6.20
N ALA A 12 15.35 5.07 5.21
CA ALA A 12 16.22 4.18 4.44
C ALA A 12 17.24 4.97 3.60
N ARG A 13 16.82 6.08 2.98
CA ARG A 13 17.69 6.96 2.19
C ARG A 13 18.71 7.70 3.06
N GLU A 14 18.27 8.23 4.20
CA GLU A 14 19.15 8.89 5.17
C GLU A 14 20.25 7.93 5.65
N ALA A 15 19.87 6.73 6.10
CA ALA A 15 20.85 5.73 6.55
C ALA A 15 21.80 5.28 5.42
N ALA A 16 21.33 5.20 4.17
CA ALA A 16 22.19 4.90 3.02
C ALA A 16 23.19 6.04 2.77
N ALA A 17 22.74 7.30 2.79
CA ALA A 17 23.61 8.46 2.63
C ALA A 17 24.66 8.56 3.75
N GLU A 18 24.27 8.26 4.99
CA GLU A 18 25.21 8.18 6.12
C GLU A 18 26.22 7.04 5.98
N ALA A 19 25.84 5.93 5.33
CA ALA A 19 26.78 4.85 5.01
C ALA A 19 27.78 5.28 3.93
N ASP A 20 27.34 6.04 2.93
CA ASP A 20 28.20 6.54 1.85
C ASP A 20 29.21 7.58 2.35
N GLN A 21 28.84 8.37 3.36
CA GLN A 21 29.72 9.36 3.99
C GLN A 21 30.62 8.78 5.10
N ALA A 22 30.39 7.53 5.51
CA ALA A 22 31.14 6.92 6.61
C ALA A 22 32.60 6.68 6.22
N THR A 23 33.52 7.17 7.06
CA THR A 23 34.97 6.97 6.89
C THR A 23 35.49 5.71 7.57
N LEU A 24 34.69 5.10 8.45
CA LEU A 24 35.02 3.86 9.16
C LEU A 24 34.07 2.75 8.72
N ASP A 25 34.64 1.58 8.42
CA ASP A 25 33.87 0.41 7.95
C ASP A 25 32.79 -0.02 8.93
N ASN A 26 33.07 0.02 10.24
CA ASN A 26 32.10 -0.37 11.27
C ASN A 26 30.88 0.58 11.32
N VAL A 27 31.08 1.86 11.02
CA VAL A 27 30.01 2.87 10.92
C VAL A 27 29.22 2.63 9.62
N ARG A 28 29.92 2.43 8.50
CA ARG A 28 29.30 2.09 7.22
C ARG A 28 28.40 0.86 7.33
N ASP A 29 28.91 -0.23 7.91
CA ASP A 29 28.16 -1.48 8.08
C ASP A 29 26.95 -1.34 8.99
N ARG A 30 27.04 -0.50 10.03
CA ARG A 30 25.89 -0.20 10.89
C ARG A 30 24.82 0.54 10.11
N ASN A 31 25.20 1.55 9.34
CA ASN A 31 24.28 2.36 8.54
C ASN A 31 23.64 1.54 7.41
N LEU A 32 24.40 0.68 6.74
CA LEU A 32 23.85 -0.26 5.74
C LEU A 32 22.82 -1.22 6.35
N ARG A 33 23.07 -1.74 7.56
CA ARG A 33 22.10 -2.58 8.27
C ARG A 33 20.83 -1.80 8.62
N ALA A 34 20.97 -0.55 9.08
CA ALA A 34 19.82 0.30 9.34
C ALA A 34 19.02 0.58 8.06
N ALA A 35 19.70 0.96 6.96
CA ALA A 35 19.10 1.20 5.66
C ALA A 35 18.31 -0.03 5.16
N LYS A 36 18.88 -1.23 5.31
CA LYS A 36 18.20 -2.50 4.96
C LYS A 36 16.92 -2.71 5.76
N THR A 37 16.97 -2.49 7.08
CA THR A 37 15.78 -2.61 7.94
C THR A 37 14.70 -1.61 7.56
N TRP A 38 15.07 -0.35 7.36
CA TRP A 38 14.13 0.70 6.95
C TRP A 38 13.51 0.41 5.58
N ARG A 39 14.32 -0.07 4.63
CA ARG A 39 13.83 -0.48 3.30
C ARG A 39 12.80 -1.60 3.41
N GLY A 40 13.07 -2.62 4.23
CA GLY A 40 12.13 -3.71 4.46
C GLY A 40 10.79 -3.24 5.02
N LEU A 41 10.81 -2.29 5.96
CA LEU A 41 9.59 -1.68 6.51
C LEU A 41 8.84 -0.83 5.47
N ALA A 42 9.57 -0.10 4.62
CA ALA A 42 8.98 0.66 3.52
C ALA A 42 8.26 -0.28 2.54
N ASP A 43 8.92 -1.36 2.14
CA ASP A 43 8.35 -2.34 1.21
C ASP A 43 7.10 -3.01 1.81
N GLN A 44 7.12 -3.33 3.12
CA GLN A 44 5.95 -3.84 3.82
C GLN A 44 4.81 -2.82 3.83
N ALA A 45 5.08 -1.56 4.16
CA ALA A 45 4.06 -0.50 4.17
C ALA A 45 3.43 -0.30 2.78
N ARG A 46 4.25 -0.37 1.72
CA ARG A 46 3.78 -0.30 0.33
C ARG A 46 2.88 -1.48 -0.02
N ARG A 47 3.24 -2.70 0.38
CA ARG A 47 2.41 -3.90 0.15
C ARG A 47 1.05 -3.80 0.83
N VAL A 48 1.04 -3.42 2.11
CA VAL A 48 -0.20 -3.24 2.87
C VAL A 48 -1.10 -2.19 2.22
N LEU A 49 -0.53 -1.06 1.76
CA LEU A 49 -1.30 -0.03 1.07
C LEU A 49 -1.90 -0.55 -0.24
N ALA A 50 -1.11 -1.31 -1.03
CA ALA A 50 -1.58 -1.89 -2.28
C ALA A 50 -2.70 -2.91 -2.05
N GLU A 51 -2.56 -3.80 -1.06
CA GLU A 51 -3.58 -4.78 -0.67
C GLU A 51 -4.88 -4.08 -0.22
N ARG A 52 -4.76 -3.03 0.58
CA ARG A 52 -5.92 -2.23 1.01
C ARG A 52 -6.64 -1.60 -0.19
N ASN A 53 -5.90 -1.01 -1.11
CA ASN A 53 -6.48 -0.38 -2.29
C ASN A 53 -7.17 -1.41 -3.19
N LYS A 54 -6.58 -2.60 -3.34
CA LYS A 54 -7.19 -3.72 -4.06
C LYS A 54 -8.50 -4.17 -3.40
N ALA A 55 -8.50 -4.38 -2.08
CA ALA A 55 -9.70 -4.78 -1.35
C ALA A 55 -10.81 -3.71 -1.40
N GLU A 56 -10.45 -2.43 -1.39
CA GLU A 56 -11.42 -1.34 -1.58
C GLU A 56 -12.03 -1.37 -2.98
N GLN A 57 -11.19 -1.56 -4.01
CA GLN A 57 -11.67 -1.67 -5.39
C GLN A 57 -12.63 -2.84 -5.56
N GLU A 58 -12.27 -4.03 -5.08
CA GLU A 58 -13.14 -5.21 -5.12
C GLU A 58 -14.48 -4.98 -4.40
N ARG A 59 -14.48 -4.24 -3.30
CA ARG A 59 -15.70 -3.88 -2.58
C ARG A 59 -16.57 -2.89 -3.36
N VAL A 60 -15.96 -1.90 -4.02
CA VAL A 60 -16.68 -0.96 -4.88
C VAL A 60 -17.27 -1.67 -6.08
N ASP A 61 -16.50 -2.54 -6.74
CA ASP A 61 -16.94 -3.29 -7.91
C ASP A 61 -18.11 -4.22 -7.56
N ARG A 62 -18.04 -4.92 -6.42
CA ARG A 62 -19.15 -5.75 -5.94
C ARG A 62 -20.42 -4.93 -5.69
N ARG A 63 -20.31 -3.77 -5.03
CA ARG A 63 -21.49 -2.91 -4.77
C ARG A 63 -22.11 -2.37 -6.04
N LYS A 64 -21.31 -2.11 -7.07
CA LYS A 64 -21.82 -1.70 -8.38
C LYS A 64 -22.56 -2.85 -9.05
N ALA A 65 -21.95 -4.03 -9.11
CA ALA A 65 -22.62 -5.21 -9.66
C ALA A 65 -23.95 -5.51 -8.94
N GLU A 66 -23.97 -5.46 -7.60
CA GLU A 66 -25.18 -5.64 -6.80
C GLU A 66 -26.25 -4.55 -7.08
N ALA A 67 -25.84 -3.31 -7.36
CA ALA A 67 -26.75 -2.22 -7.70
C ALA A 67 -27.30 -2.34 -9.13
N ASP A 68 -26.43 -2.68 -10.09
CA ASP A 68 -26.79 -2.90 -11.49
C ASP A 68 -27.77 -4.10 -11.59
N GLU A 69 -27.51 -5.20 -10.87
CA GLU A 69 -28.43 -6.36 -10.78
C GLU A 69 -29.78 -6.00 -10.15
N ALA A 70 -29.79 -5.12 -9.14
CA ALA A 70 -31.02 -4.67 -8.51
C ALA A 70 -31.84 -3.75 -9.43
N GLU A 71 -31.18 -2.85 -10.17
CA GLU A 71 -31.81 -1.98 -11.17
C GLU A 71 -32.43 -2.81 -12.32
N GLU A 72 -31.69 -3.79 -12.85
CA GLU A 72 -32.21 -4.71 -13.87
C GLU A 72 -33.43 -5.51 -13.38
N ALA A 73 -33.42 -5.94 -12.10
CA ALA A 73 -34.56 -6.64 -11.50
C ALA A 73 -35.79 -5.74 -11.35
N GLU A 74 -35.60 -4.49 -10.88
CA GLU A 74 -36.69 -3.51 -10.76
C GLU A 74 -37.29 -3.14 -12.14
N GLU A 75 -36.46 -2.96 -13.17
CA GLU A 75 -36.92 -2.71 -14.54
C GLU A 75 -37.70 -3.90 -15.13
N ALA A 76 -37.24 -5.13 -14.88
CA ALA A 76 -37.94 -6.34 -15.34
C ALA A 76 -39.31 -6.51 -14.66
N GLU A 77 -39.41 -6.22 -13.36
CA GLU A 77 -40.68 -6.22 -12.63
C GLU A 77 -41.64 -5.14 -13.14
N ALA A 78 -41.13 -3.94 -13.43
CA ALA A 78 -41.95 -2.84 -13.96
C ALA A 78 -42.49 -3.14 -15.38
N ASN A 79 -41.67 -3.72 -16.25
CA ASN A 79 -42.06 -4.03 -17.63
C ASN A 79 -42.91 -5.31 -17.76
N GLY A 80 -42.87 -6.21 -16.77
CA GLY A 80 -43.69 -7.42 -16.73
C GLY A 80 -45.10 -7.21 -16.17
N ALA A 81 -45.37 -6.03 -15.60
CA ALA A 81 -46.67 -5.65 -15.02
C ALA A 81 -47.60 -4.91 -16.00
N GLU A 82 -47.16 -4.65 -17.23
CA GLU A 82 -47.92 -4.04 -18.34
C GLU A 82 -48.47 -5.09 -19.31
#